data_AF-A0A4U1JCQ4-F1
#
_entry.id   AF-A0A4U1JCQ4-F1
#
_cell.length_a   1.000
_cell.length_b   1.000
_cell.length_c   1.000
_cell.angle_alpha   90.00
_cell.angle_beta   90.00
_cell.angle_gamma   90.00
#
_symmetry.space_group_name_H-M   'P 1'
#
loop_
_entity.id
_entity.type
_entity.pdbx_description
1 polymer ?
#
loop_
_entity_poly.entity_id
_entity_poly.type
_entity_poly.pdbx_seq_one_letter_code
_entity_poly.pdbx_strand_id
1 'polypeptide(L)'
;MDFLSPGNDEPREGRVFRWVAFIASAALVAAGLRFALHEPLVAGAVIGIVLAAWLGRWLSRRRLRRVLRSGDVIAVLRSWAGALERIPYPATMGPLMAATAFAACGWIDKARAALAAAERGPVWEAAIEHRLFLDTLLLTFEGDRDAALEKARRLVRLPLPRGASVLRDRVLALRSAAFALARAFAHQSEPGDDELLERASENSPLVFWAMRYAAAVIAIDRGDNDKATRLLAGAPPWPEESIFRAFHLEIEERARLAPSACS
;
A
#
# COMPACT_ATOMS: atom_id res chain seq x y z
N MET A 1 14.02 48.86 3.08
CA MET A 1 12.68 49.21 2.57
C MET A 1 12.60 48.75 1.12
N ASP A 2 11.40 48.33 0.71
CA ASP A 2 10.96 47.66 -0.54
C ASP A 2 11.20 46.13 -0.58
N PHE A 3 10.27 45.27 -0.10
CA PHE A 3 8.90 44.87 -0.56
C PHE A 3 8.86 43.92 -1.78
N LEU A 4 8.66 42.64 -1.45
CA LEU A 4 7.97 41.53 -2.13
C LEU A 4 7.44 41.72 -3.57
N SER A 5 7.83 40.81 -4.47
CA SER A 5 6.85 40.02 -5.23
C SER A 5 7.44 38.69 -5.75
N PRO A 6 6.93 37.53 -5.31
CA PRO A 6 7.12 36.23 -5.94
C PRO A 6 5.93 35.94 -6.89
N GLY A 7 6.16 35.35 -8.07
CA GLY A 7 5.07 35.19 -9.03
C GLY A 7 5.31 34.21 -10.16
N ASN A 8 5.22 32.91 -9.83
CA ASN A 8 4.67 31.83 -10.66
C ASN A 8 5.47 31.34 -11.88
N ASP A 9 6.31 30.34 -11.59
CA ASP A 9 6.46 29.17 -12.46
C ASP A 9 5.13 28.39 -12.55
N GLU A 10 4.61 28.17 -13.76
CA GLU A 10 3.77 26.99 -14.05
C GLU A 10 4.18 26.37 -15.41
N PRO A 11 4.27 25.03 -15.49
CA PRO A 11 4.77 24.33 -16.68
C PRO A 11 3.73 24.32 -17.81
N ARG A 12 4.01 25.08 -18.88
CA ARG A 12 3.19 25.15 -20.12
C ARG A 12 2.94 23.79 -20.79
N GLU A 13 3.80 22.79 -20.59
CA GLU A 13 3.71 21.48 -21.26
C GLU A 13 2.54 20.61 -20.79
N GLY A 14 2.14 20.69 -19.51
CA GLY A 14 1.03 19.88 -18.98
C GLY A 14 -0.35 20.32 -19.48
N ARG A 15 -0.49 21.59 -19.87
CA ARG A 15 -1.75 22.18 -20.33
C ARG A 15 -2.05 21.73 -21.77
N VAL A 16 -1.03 21.73 -22.65
CA VAL A 16 -1.17 21.28 -24.05
C VAL A 16 -1.48 19.78 -24.12
N PHE A 17 -0.80 18.96 -23.32
CA PHE A 17 -1.09 17.52 -23.26
C PHE A 17 -2.51 17.22 -22.78
N ARG A 18 -3.03 17.96 -21.78
CA ARG A 18 -4.43 17.83 -21.33
C ARG A 18 -5.43 18.25 -22.42
N TRP A 19 -5.16 19.31 -23.17
CA TRP A 19 -6.02 19.73 -24.29
C TRP A 19 -6.02 18.73 -25.44
N VAL A 20 -4.85 18.18 -25.81
CA VAL A 20 -4.74 17.14 -26.84
C VAL A 20 -5.43 15.86 -26.39
N ALA A 21 -5.24 15.43 -25.13
CA ALA A 21 -5.94 14.27 -24.57
C ALA A 21 -7.47 14.50 -24.52
N PHE A 22 -7.93 15.71 -24.20
CA PHE A 22 -9.35 16.07 -24.20
C PHE A 22 -9.96 16.03 -25.60
N ILE A 23 -9.31 16.64 -26.59
CA ILE A 23 -9.75 16.62 -27.99
C ILE A 23 -9.74 15.19 -28.54
N ALA A 24 -8.71 14.40 -28.23
CA ALA A 24 -8.64 13.00 -28.63
C ALA A 24 -9.77 12.17 -27.97
N SER A 25 -10.08 12.42 -26.69
CA SER A 25 -11.18 11.76 -25.99
C SER A 25 -12.54 12.16 -26.59
N ALA A 26 -12.75 13.45 -26.87
CA ALA A 26 -13.97 13.95 -27.51
C ALA A 26 -14.13 13.40 -28.94
N ALA A 27 -13.05 13.29 -29.71
CA ALA A 27 -13.05 12.68 -31.03
C ALA A 27 -13.35 11.18 -30.97
N LEU A 28 -12.82 10.45 -29.98
CA LEU A 28 -13.13 9.04 -29.74
C LEU A 28 -14.60 8.83 -29.34
N VAL A 29 -15.15 9.71 -28.51
CA VAL A 29 -16.57 9.70 -28.12
C VAL A 29 -17.45 10.01 -29.33
N ALA A 30 -17.13 11.03 -30.12
CA ALA A 30 -17.87 11.39 -31.33
C ALA A 30 -17.77 10.30 -32.41
N ALA A 31 -16.60 9.68 -32.59
CA ALA A 31 -16.42 8.55 -33.47
C ALA A 31 -17.23 7.34 -32.99
N GLY A 32 -17.23 7.05 -31.68
CA GLY A 32 -18.05 6.01 -31.07
C GLY A 32 -19.56 6.27 -31.22
N LEU A 33 -20.01 7.51 -31.08
CA LEU A 33 -21.41 7.91 -31.28
C LEU A 33 -21.83 7.75 -32.74
N ARG A 34 -20.96 8.14 -33.68
CA ARG A 34 -21.19 7.97 -35.12
C ARG A 34 -21.19 6.49 -35.52
N PHE A 35 -20.32 5.68 -34.93
CA PHE A 35 -20.29 4.22 -35.14
C PHE A 35 -21.53 3.53 -34.56
N ALA A 36 -22.00 3.96 -33.39
CA ALA A 36 -23.22 3.45 -32.76
C ALA A 36 -24.50 3.72 -33.57
N LEU A 37 -24.52 4.78 -34.38
CA LEU A 37 -25.64 5.14 -35.25
C LEU A 37 -25.66 4.39 -36.58
N HIS A 38 -24.50 3.92 -37.08
CA HIS A 38 -24.44 3.14 -38.33
C HIS A 38 -24.42 1.64 -38.10
N GLU A 39 -23.78 1.15 -37.05
CA GLU A 39 -23.73 -0.28 -36.71
C GLU A 39 -23.91 -0.51 -35.19
N PRO A 40 -25.16 -0.53 -34.69
CA PRO A 40 -25.44 -0.61 -33.26
C PRO A 40 -24.94 -1.92 -32.62
N LEU A 41 -24.83 -2.99 -33.40
CA LEU A 41 -24.31 -4.28 -32.92
C LEU A 41 -22.81 -4.23 -32.61
N VAL A 42 -22.00 -3.57 -33.44
CA VAL A 42 -20.54 -3.45 -33.22
C VAL A 42 -20.27 -2.54 -32.03
N ALA A 43 -20.99 -1.42 -31.91
CA ALA A 43 -20.88 -0.54 -30.73
C ALA A 43 -21.28 -1.28 -29.43
N GLY A 44 -22.36 -2.07 -29.47
CA GLY A 44 -22.77 -2.93 -28.36
C GLY A 44 -21.69 -3.95 -27.97
N ALA A 45 -21.05 -4.60 -28.96
CA ALA A 45 -19.96 -5.55 -28.72
C ALA A 45 -18.72 -4.88 -28.09
N VAL A 46 -18.30 -3.71 -28.59
CA VAL A 46 -17.16 -2.96 -28.03
C VAL A 46 -17.45 -2.50 -26.61
N ILE A 47 -18.64 -1.95 -26.34
CA ILE A 47 -19.06 -1.57 -24.98
C ILE A 47 -19.10 -2.80 -24.07
N GLY A 48 -19.62 -3.93 -24.57
CA GLY A 48 -19.63 -5.21 -23.86
C GLY A 48 -18.24 -5.68 -23.47
N ILE A 49 -17.26 -5.61 -24.40
CA ILE A 49 -15.86 -5.97 -24.14
C ILE A 49 -15.23 -5.03 -23.10
N VAL A 50 -15.44 -3.71 -23.24
CA VAL A 50 -14.91 -2.73 -22.27
C VAL A 50 -15.51 -2.94 -20.88
N LEU A 51 -16.82 -3.16 -20.78
CA LEU A 51 -17.50 -3.46 -19.52
C LEU A 51 -17.01 -4.77 -18.92
N ALA A 52 -16.88 -5.84 -19.73
CA ALA A 52 -16.37 -7.12 -19.27
C ALA A 52 -14.93 -7.01 -18.75
N ALA A 53 -14.05 -6.30 -19.47
CA ALA A 53 -12.68 -6.05 -19.03
C ALA A 53 -12.63 -5.21 -17.74
N TRP A 54 -13.49 -4.19 -17.64
CA TRP A 54 -13.59 -3.35 -16.45
C TRP A 54 -14.13 -4.12 -15.24
N LEU A 55 -15.21 -4.91 -15.41
CA LEU A 55 -15.76 -5.81 -14.39
C LEU A 55 -14.72 -6.84 -13.96
N GLY A 56 -14.01 -7.47 -14.91
CA GLY A 56 -12.98 -8.47 -14.63
C GLY A 56 -11.86 -7.88 -13.77
N ARG A 57 -11.36 -6.68 -14.13
CA ARG A 57 -10.37 -5.95 -13.35
C ARG A 57 -10.87 -5.56 -11.97
N TRP A 58 -12.13 -5.14 -11.86
CA TRP A 58 -12.75 -4.77 -10.59
C TRP A 58 -12.97 -5.98 -9.66
N LEU A 59 -13.47 -7.09 -10.20
CA LEU A 59 -13.64 -8.35 -9.47
C LEU A 59 -12.30 -8.91 -9.00
N SER A 60 -11.27 -8.88 -9.86
CA SER A 60 -9.91 -9.28 -9.50
C SER A 60 -9.38 -8.46 -8.31
N ARG A 61 -9.53 -7.13 -8.35
CA ARG A 61 -9.14 -6.25 -7.24
C ARG A 61 -9.92 -6.53 -5.96
N ARG A 62 -11.22 -6.80 -6.05
CA ARG A 62 -12.05 -7.17 -4.89
C ARG A 62 -11.63 -8.51 -4.30
N ARG A 63 -11.33 -9.50 -5.14
CA ARG A 63 -10.82 -10.80 -4.70
C ARG A 63 -9.47 -10.65 -4.00
N LEU A 64 -8.53 -9.92 -4.59
CA LEU A 64 -7.22 -9.67 -3.98
C LEU A 64 -7.35 -8.95 -2.62
N ARG A 65 -8.22 -7.94 -2.53
CA ARG A 65 -8.53 -7.27 -1.26
C ARG A 65 -9.06 -8.23 -0.21
N ARG A 66 -9.97 -9.12 -0.60
CA ARG A 66 -10.56 -10.11 0.32
C ARG A 66 -9.49 -11.10 0.79
N VAL A 67 -8.63 -11.58 -0.11
CA VAL A 67 -7.57 -12.54 0.22
C VAL A 67 -6.50 -11.93 1.12
N LEU A 68 -6.08 -10.68 0.86
CA LEU A 68 -5.11 -9.99 1.73
C LEU A 68 -5.71 -9.67 3.11
N ARG A 69 -7.00 -9.35 3.17
CA ARG A 69 -7.71 -9.16 4.44
C ARG A 69 -7.95 -10.47 5.19
N SER A 70 -8.06 -11.60 4.50
CA SER A 70 -8.26 -12.91 5.15
C SER A 70 -7.00 -13.50 5.76
N GLY A 71 -5.82 -12.93 5.50
CA GLY A 71 -4.56 -13.42 6.03
C GLY A 71 -4.07 -14.75 5.44
N ASP A 72 -4.69 -15.22 4.35
CA ASP A 72 -4.32 -16.48 3.69
C ASP A 72 -3.15 -16.26 2.73
N VAL A 73 -1.93 -16.43 3.25
CA VAL A 73 -0.67 -16.29 2.51
C VAL A 73 -0.63 -17.18 1.26
N ILE A 74 -1.11 -18.42 1.36
CA ILE A 74 -1.03 -19.38 0.24
C ILE A 74 -1.98 -18.94 -0.88
N ALA A 75 -3.16 -18.45 -0.55
CA ALA A 75 -4.04 -17.84 -1.53
C ALA A 75 -3.45 -16.58 -2.16
N VAL A 76 -2.74 -15.72 -1.38
CA VAL A 76 -2.03 -14.55 -1.93
C VAL A 76 -0.98 -14.99 -2.95
N LEU A 77 -0.07 -15.88 -2.55
CA LEU A 77 1.01 -16.37 -3.42
C LEU A 77 0.46 -17.08 -4.66
N ARG A 78 -0.56 -17.93 -4.52
CA ARG A 78 -1.22 -18.61 -5.65
C ARG A 78 -1.87 -17.61 -6.60
N SER A 79 -2.48 -16.55 -6.07
CA SER A 79 -3.08 -15.50 -6.91
C SER A 79 -2.03 -14.72 -7.72
N TRP A 80 -0.78 -14.70 -7.25
CA TRP A 80 0.33 -14.00 -7.88
C TRP A 80 1.20 -14.89 -8.75
N ALA A 81 1.18 -16.22 -8.58
CA ALA A 81 1.97 -17.17 -9.35
C ALA A 81 1.87 -16.93 -10.87
N GLY A 82 0.64 -16.83 -11.40
CA GLY A 82 0.43 -16.57 -12.85
C GLY A 82 0.74 -15.13 -13.30
N ALA A 83 0.96 -14.20 -12.37
CA ALA A 83 1.48 -12.87 -12.68
C ALA A 83 3.01 -12.89 -12.69
N LEU A 84 3.64 -13.59 -11.74
CA LEU A 84 5.08 -13.75 -11.56
C LEU A 84 5.76 -14.37 -12.79
N GLU A 85 5.12 -15.34 -13.43
CA GLU A 85 5.61 -15.96 -14.68
C GLU A 85 5.78 -14.96 -15.83
N ARG A 86 5.10 -13.82 -15.78
CA ARG A 86 5.13 -12.77 -16.82
C ARG A 86 5.98 -11.56 -16.43
N ILE A 87 6.63 -11.58 -15.26
CA ILE A 87 7.41 -10.44 -14.77
C ILE A 87 8.81 -10.46 -15.40
N PRO A 88 9.29 -9.32 -15.93
CA PRO A 88 10.68 -9.20 -16.35
C PRO A 88 11.62 -9.34 -15.15
N TYR A 89 12.71 -10.09 -15.30
CA TYR A 89 13.71 -10.39 -14.25
C TYR A 89 13.14 -11.19 -13.06
N PRO A 90 12.68 -12.43 -13.30
CA PRO A 90 12.01 -13.25 -12.27
C PRO A 90 12.90 -13.60 -11.08
N ALA A 91 14.22 -13.70 -11.28
CA ALA A 91 15.17 -14.04 -10.22
C ALA A 91 15.29 -12.95 -9.12
N THR A 92 15.03 -11.68 -9.46
CA THR A 92 15.01 -10.58 -8.48
C THR A 92 13.58 -10.28 -8.02
N MET A 93 12.65 -10.13 -8.97
CA MET A 93 11.31 -9.67 -8.67
C MET A 93 10.43 -10.76 -8.04
N GLY A 94 10.65 -12.02 -8.40
CA GLY A 94 9.91 -13.15 -7.85
C GLY A 94 10.04 -13.24 -6.34
N PRO A 95 11.28 -13.38 -5.81
CA PRO A 95 11.51 -13.42 -4.37
C PRO A 95 11.09 -12.14 -3.65
N LEU A 96 11.24 -10.96 -4.27
CA LEU A 96 10.78 -9.69 -3.69
C LEU A 96 9.25 -9.63 -3.52
N MET A 97 8.49 -10.12 -4.50
CA MET A 97 7.04 -10.22 -4.36
C MET A 97 6.65 -11.26 -3.30
N ALA A 98 7.35 -12.39 -3.24
CA ALA A 98 7.13 -13.39 -2.19
C ALA A 98 7.39 -12.80 -0.80
N ALA A 99 8.50 -12.08 -0.61
CA ALA A 99 8.81 -11.37 0.63
C ALA A 99 7.71 -10.38 1.01
N THR A 100 7.12 -9.69 0.03
CA THR A 100 5.99 -8.78 0.26
C THR A 100 4.74 -9.50 0.74
N ALA A 101 4.40 -10.64 0.14
CA ALA A 101 3.25 -11.43 0.58
C ALA A 101 3.43 -11.98 2.01
N PHE A 102 4.63 -12.45 2.32
CA PHE A 102 4.97 -12.93 3.68
C PHE A 102 4.92 -11.79 4.70
N ALA A 103 5.52 -10.64 4.39
CA ALA A 103 5.47 -9.46 5.27
C ALA A 103 4.04 -8.95 5.48
N ALA A 104 3.20 -8.94 4.42
CA ALA A 104 1.80 -8.55 4.47
C ALA A 104 0.94 -9.42 5.41
N CYS A 105 1.41 -10.61 5.76
CA CYS A 105 0.74 -11.54 6.67
C CYS A 105 1.54 -11.78 7.96
N GLY A 106 2.58 -10.99 8.22
CA GLY A 106 3.37 -11.06 9.45
C GLY A 106 4.33 -12.25 9.55
N TRP A 107 4.68 -12.91 8.44
CA TRP A 107 5.61 -14.05 8.42
C TRP A 107 7.05 -13.57 8.24
N ILE A 108 7.68 -13.12 9.33
CA ILE A 108 8.98 -12.42 9.32
C ILE A 108 10.08 -13.29 8.72
N ASP A 109 10.30 -14.49 9.25
CA ASP A 109 11.41 -15.36 8.84
C ASP A 109 11.33 -15.73 7.35
N LYS A 110 10.13 -16.06 6.87
CA LYS A 110 9.89 -16.38 5.46
C LYS A 110 10.06 -15.16 4.57
N ALA A 111 9.67 -13.98 5.04
CA ALA A 111 9.90 -12.73 4.31
C ALA A 111 11.40 -12.41 4.20
N ARG A 112 12.16 -12.56 5.29
CA ARG A 112 13.62 -12.40 5.31
C ARG A 112 14.32 -13.40 4.41
N ALA A 113 13.95 -14.67 4.47
CA ALA A 113 14.49 -15.72 3.61
C ALA A 113 14.21 -15.45 2.12
N ALA A 114 12.98 -15.05 1.78
CA ALA A 114 12.63 -14.68 0.41
C ALA A 114 13.39 -13.45 -0.08
N LEU A 115 13.57 -12.43 0.77
CA LEU A 115 14.35 -11.24 0.42
C LEU A 115 15.83 -11.57 0.22
N ALA A 116 16.40 -12.48 1.03
CA ALA A 116 17.77 -12.96 0.89
C ALA A 116 18.00 -13.79 -0.38
N ALA A 117 16.98 -14.50 -0.86
CA ALA A 117 17.03 -15.29 -2.09
C ALA A 117 16.94 -14.45 -3.37
N ALA A 118 16.61 -13.16 -3.27
CA ALA A 118 16.53 -12.27 -4.43
C ALA A 118 17.93 -12.00 -5.02
N GLU A 119 18.12 -12.32 -6.30
CA GLU A 119 19.37 -12.05 -7.00
C GLU A 119 19.63 -10.55 -7.15
N ARG A 120 20.86 -10.12 -6.87
CA ARG A 120 21.29 -8.72 -6.94
C ARG A 120 21.66 -8.30 -8.36
N GLY A 121 20.70 -8.42 -9.28
CA GLY A 121 20.84 -8.05 -10.69
C GLY A 121 20.60 -6.55 -10.98
N PRO A 122 20.50 -6.14 -12.25
CA PRO A 122 20.29 -4.74 -12.64
C PRO A 122 19.00 -4.12 -12.06
N VAL A 123 17.99 -4.95 -11.78
CA VAL A 123 16.73 -4.51 -11.16
C VAL A 123 16.84 -4.32 -9.64
N TRP A 124 17.89 -4.86 -9.00
CA TRP A 124 18.09 -4.74 -7.56
C TRP A 124 18.16 -3.28 -7.10
N GLU A 125 18.91 -2.46 -7.83
CA GLU A 125 19.02 -1.02 -7.55
C GLU A 125 17.73 -0.28 -7.91
N ALA A 126 17.05 -0.66 -8.99
CA ALA A 126 15.75 -0.10 -9.35
C ALA A 126 14.67 -0.38 -8.28
N ALA A 127 14.78 -1.51 -7.57
CA ALA A 127 13.87 -1.91 -6.50
C ALA A 127 14.24 -1.36 -5.12
N ILE A 128 15.20 -0.41 -5.00
CA ILE A 128 15.67 0.11 -3.71
C ILE A 128 14.54 0.62 -2.82
N GLU A 129 13.53 1.27 -3.40
CA GLU A 129 12.39 1.79 -2.65
C GLU A 129 11.53 0.68 -2.05
N HIS A 130 11.21 -0.35 -2.84
CA HIS A 130 10.44 -1.49 -2.37
C HIS A 130 11.23 -2.28 -1.31
N ARG A 131 12.54 -2.48 -1.52
CA ARG A 131 13.40 -3.14 -0.53
C ARG A 131 13.45 -2.36 0.79
N LEU A 132 13.66 -1.05 0.74
CA LEU A 132 13.65 -0.21 1.95
C LEU A 132 12.31 -0.24 2.66
N PHE A 133 11.20 -0.23 1.91
CA PHE A 133 9.87 -0.36 2.49
C PHE A 133 9.67 -1.69 3.21
N LEU A 134 10.08 -2.81 2.60
CA LEU A 134 10.02 -4.13 3.25
C LEU A 134 10.93 -4.21 4.46
N ASP A 135 12.16 -3.70 4.36
CA ASP A 135 13.08 -3.65 5.50
C ASP A 135 12.50 -2.86 6.67
N THR A 136 11.88 -1.71 6.42
CA THR A 136 11.20 -0.92 7.45
C THR A 136 10.09 -1.72 8.12
N LEU A 137 9.22 -2.40 7.35
CA LEU A 137 8.15 -3.23 7.91
C LEU A 137 8.72 -4.37 8.77
N LEU A 138 9.69 -5.11 8.24
CA LEU A 138 10.26 -6.27 8.93
C LEU A 138 11.01 -5.88 10.19
N LEU A 139 11.84 -4.83 10.15
CA LEU A 139 12.53 -4.33 11.35
C LEU A 139 11.54 -3.84 12.40
N THR A 140 10.45 -3.21 11.97
CA THR A 140 9.37 -2.79 12.88
C THR A 140 8.74 -4.01 13.57
N PHE A 141 8.47 -5.07 12.81
CA PHE A 141 7.85 -6.27 13.35
C PHE A 141 8.79 -7.12 14.21
N GLU A 142 10.09 -7.08 13.93
CA GLU A 142 11.14 -7.72 14.72
C GLU A 142 11.40 -6.98 16.05
N GLY A 143 10.89 -5.76 16.20
CA GLY A 143 11.11 -4.93 17.39
C GLY A 143 12.41 -4.13 17.37
N ASP A 144 13.16 -4.13 16.27
CA ASP A 144 14.34 -3.28 16.08
C ASP A 144 13.93 -1.85 15.71
N ARG A 145 13.48 -1.11 16.72
CA ARG A 145 12.88 0.23 16.62
C ARG A 145 13.84 1.23 15.97
N ASP A 146 15.10 1.24 16.38
CA ASP A 146 16.08 2.21 15.91
C ASP A 146 16.43 1.99 14.44
N ALA A 147 16.67 0.73 14.05
CA ALA A 147 16.93 0.40 12.66
C ALA A 147 15.68 0.65 11.79
N ALA A 148 14.48 0.34 12.28
CA ALA A 148 13.23 0.59 11.57
C ALA A 148 13.03 2.09 11.29
N LEU A 149 13.21 2.95 12.30
CA LEU A 149 13.13 4.40 12.17
C LEU A 149 14.18 4.95 11.21
N GLU A 150 15.41 4.45 11.26
CA GLU A 150 16.48 4.87 10.33
C GLU A 150 16.14 4.51 8.89
N LYS A 151 15.67 3.28 8.62
CA LYS A 151 15.24 2.86 7.28
C LYS A 151 14.04 3.67 6.79
N ALA A 152 13.08 3.95 7.67
CA ALA A 152 11.91 4.75 7.33
C ALA A 152 12.29 6.20 6.97
N ARG A 153 13.19 6.83 7.73
CA ARG A 153 13.74 8.16 7.39
C ARG A 153 14.41 8.15 6.03
N ARG A 154 15.21 7.13 5.74
CA ARG A 154 15.87 6.97 4.43
C ARG A 154 14.84 6.81 3.30
N LEU A 155 13.79 6.03 3.52
CA LEU A 155 12.72 5.81 2.56
C LEU A 155 12.01 7.12 2.16
N VAL A 156 11.64 7.95 3.14
CA VAL A 156 10.98 9.24 2.89
C VAL A 156 11.87 10.21 2.12
N ARG A 157 13.20 10.14 2.31
CA ARG A 157 14.20 10.99 1.64
C ARG A 157 14.57 10.53 0.23
N LEU A 158 14.09 9.39 -0.25
CA LEU A 158 14.40 8.93 -1.61
C LEU A 158 13.92 9.93 -2.66
N PRO A 159 14.64 10.09 -3.78
CA PRO A 159 14.18 10.92 -4.88
C PRO A 159 12.82 10.42 -5.39
N LEU A 160 11.99 11.36 -5.82
CA LEU A 160 10.67 11.03 -6.33
C LEU A 160 10.78 10.40 -7.72
N PRO A 161 10.04 9.30 -7.99
CA PRO A 161 10.03 8.72 -9.32
C PRO A 161 9.54 9.75 -10.34
N ARG A 162 10.29 9.87 -11.45
CA ARG A 162 9.90 10.70 -12.59
C ARG A 162 8.65 10.07 -13.22
N GLY A 163 7.51 10.74 -13.17
CA GLY A 163 6.22 10.21 -13.63
C GLY A 163 5.01 11.06 -13.24
N ALA A 164 3.82 10.57 -13.61
CA ALA A 164 2.53 11.22 -13.41
C ALA A 164 2.25 11.54 -11.92
N SER A 165 1.68 12.71 -11.65
CA SER A 165 1.45 13.26 -10.29
C SER A 165 0.70 12.29 -9.37
N VAL A 166 -0.35 11.63 -9.86
CA VAL A 166 -1.17 10.72 -9.03
C VAL A 166 -0.39 9.53 -8.47
N LEU A 167 0.54 8.95 -9.25
CA LEU A 167 1.38 7.85 -8.76
C LEU A 167 2.35 8.35 -7.69
N ARG A 168 2.89 9.56 -7.90
CA ARG A 168 3.80 10.22 -6.96
C ARG A 168 3.14 10.48 -5.61
N ASP A 169 1.90 10.98 -5.61
CA ASP A 169 1.16 11.24 -4.38
C ASP A 169 0.89 9.96 -3.60
N ARG A 170 0.55 8.87 -4.29
CA ARG A 170 0.37 7.55 -3.66
C ARG A 170 1.66 7.00 -3.06
N VAL A 171 2.77 7.14 -3.79
CA VAL A 171 4.09 6.74 -3.31
C VAL A 171 4.46 7.52 -2.06
N LEU A 172 4.32 8.85 -2.08
CA LEU A 172 4.57 9.72 -0.94
C LEU A 172 3.72 9.33 0.27
N ALA A 173 2.42 9.13 0.07
CA ALA A 173 1.51 8.72 1.14
C ALA A 173 1.94 7.38 1.77
N LEU A 174 2.38 6.41 0.95
CA LEU A 174 2.84 5.12 1.44
C LEU A 174 4.18 5.22 2.21
N ARG A 175 5.11 6.05 1.73
CA ARG A 175 6.39 6.32 2.44
C ARG A 175 6.14 6.95 3.80
N SER A 176 5.27 7.96 3.87
CA SER A 176 4.89 8.61 5.12
C SER A 176 4.20 7.63 6.07
N ALA A 177 3.29 6.80 5.56
CA ALA A 177 2.62 5.79 6.38
C ALA A 177 3.59 4.74 6.94
N ALA A 178 4.59 4.31 6.17
CA ALA A 178 5.64 3.43 6.68
C ALA A 178 6.45 4.06 7.82
N PHE A 179 6.68 5.37 7.76
CA PHE A 179 7.37 6.08 8.83
C PHE A 179 6.49 6.25 10.08
N ALA A 180 5.22 6.60 9.91
CA ALA A 180 4.24 6.61 11.00
C ALA A 180 4.11 5.23 11.65
N LEU A 181 4.17 4.15 10.86
CA LEU A 181 4.14 2.79 11.37
C LEU A 181 5.37 2.50 12.26
N ALA A 182 6.57 2.84 11.79
CA ALA A 182 7.79 2.66 12.57
C ALA A 182 7.75 3.46 13.88
N ARG A 183 7.22 4.69 13.85
CA ARG A 183 7.02 5.52 15.05
C ARG A 183 6.00 4.93 16.01
N ALA A 184 4.88 4.40 15.51
CA ALA A 184 3.85 3.79 16.33
C ALA A 184 4.40 2.64 17.17
N PHE A 185 5.11 1.70 16.55
CA PHE A 185 5.74 0.57 17.25
C PHE A 185 6.95 0.97 18.12
N ALA A 186 7.50 2.16 17.90
CA ALA A 186 8.50 2.78 18.77
C ALA A 186 7.88 3.61 19.91
N HIS A 187 6.54 3.71 19.99
CA HIS A 187 5.82 4.59 20.93
C HIS A 187 6.22 6.08 20.81
N GLN A 188 6.53 6.52 19.59
CA GLN A 188 6.98 7.89 19.27
C GLN A 188 6.06 8.56 18.23
N SER A 189 4.77 8.23 18.28
CA SER A 189 3.78 8.71 17.31
C SER A 189 3.59 10.22 17.35
N GLU A 190 3.45 10.84 16.19
CA GLU A 190 3.18 12.27 16.04
C GLU A 190 1.68 12.55 15.80
N PRO A 191 1.19 13.78 16.03
CA PRO A 191 -0.16 14.16 15.65
C PRO A 191 -0.43 13.91 14.16
N GLY A 192 -1.53 13.21 13.85
CA GLY A 192 -1.92 12.85 12.48
C GLY A 192 -1.41 11.49 12.00
N ASP A 193 -0.52 10.82 12.73
CA ASP A 193 -0.03 9.48 12.36
C ASP A 193 -1.16 8.44 12.30
N ASP A 194 -2.13 8.52 13.21
CA ASP A 194 -3.27 7.60 13.22
C ASP A 194 -4.17 7.75 11.98
N GLU A 195 -4.51 8.98 11.60
CA GLU A 195 -5.29 9.23 10.38
C GLU A 195 -4.55 8.76 9.12
N LEU A 196 -3.23 8.98 9.08
CA LEU A 196 -2.38 8.57 7.97
C LEU A 196 -2.35 7.05 7.83
N LEU A 197 -2.17 6.33 8.94
CA LEU A 197 -2.16 4.87 8.99
C LEU A 197 -3.52 4.28 8.59
N GLU A 198 -4.62 4.81 9.13
CA GLU A 198 -5.97 4.38 8.78
C GLU A 198 -6.24 4.58 7.28
N ARG A 199 -5.91 5.75 6.74
CA ARG A 199 -6.06 6.04 5.30
C ARG A 199 -5.17 5.16 4.43
N ALA A 200 -3.94 4.89 4.86
CA ALA A 200 -3.03 4.01 4.14
C ALA A 200 -3.56 2.56 4.12
N SER A 201 -4.14 2.09 5.23
CA SER A 201 -4.72 0.76 5.33
C SER A 201 -5.82 0.54 4.26
N GLU A 202 -6.74 1.51 4.10
CA GLU A 202 -7.84 1.39 3.16
C GLU A 202 -7.39 1.50 1.69
N ASN A 203 -6.35 2.28 1.44
CA ASN A 203 -5.83 2.52 0.10
C ASN A 203 -4.88 1.41 -0.39
N SER A 204 -4.17 0.74 0.53
CA SER A 204 -3.17 -0.28 0.20
C SER A 204 -3.50 -1.61 0.88
N PRO A 205 -4.14 -2.55 0.15
CA PRO A 205 -4.55 -3.84 0.72
C PRO A 205 -3.40 -4.67 1.29
N LEU A 206 -2.18 -4.47 0.79
CA LEU A 206 -0.99 -5.21 1.20
C LEU A 206 -0.50 -4.87 2.60
N VAL A 207 -0.79 -3.67 3.06
CA VAL A 207 -0.40 -3.22 4.41
C VAL A 207 -1.61 -2.95 5.27
N PHE A 208 -2.80 -3.43 4.86
CA PHE A 208 -4.04 -3.19 5.57
C PHE A 208 -3.91 -3.53 7.05
N TRP A 209 -3.49 -4.76 7.36
CA TRP A 209 -3.36 -5.20 8.75
C TRP A 209 -2.18 -4.55 9.47
N ALA A 210 -1.02 -4.46 8.83
CA ALA A 210 0.15 -3.77 9.39
C ALA A 210 -0.18 -2.34 9.88
N MET A 211 -0.86 -1.56 9.04
CA MET A 211 -1.23 -0.18 9.36
C MET A 211 -2.34 -0.11 10.42
N ARG A 212 -3.28 -1.07 10.44
CA ARG A 212 -4.32 -1.13 11.48
C ARG A 212 -3.74 -1.50 12.84
N TYR A 213 -2.80 -2.44 12.90
CA TYR A 213 -2.08 -2.76 14.12
C TYR A 213 -1.29 -1.55 14.63
N ALA A 214 -0.56 -0.86 13.75
CA ALA A 214 0.13 0.37 14.11
C ALA A 214 -0.84 1.43 14.66
N ALA A 215 -1.96 1.69 13.98
CA ALA A 215 -2.97 2.65 14.46
C ALA A 215 -3.59 2.22 15.80
N ALA A 216 -3.75 0.91 16.04
CA ALA A 216 -4.23 0.39 17.31
C ALA A 216 -3.22 0.61 18.44
N VAL A 217 -1.91 0.47 18.17
CA VAL A 217 -0.86 0.83 19.14
C VAL A 217 -0.96 2.31 19.51
N ILE A 218 -1.14 3.21 18.53
CA ILE A 218 -1.35 4.65 18.81
C ILE A 218 -2.59 4.87 19.68
N ALA A 219 -3.69 4.17 19.39
CA ALA A 219 -4.91 4.28 20.17
C ALA A 219 -4.71 3.85 21.63
N ILE A 220 -3.98 2.74 21.86
CA ILE A 220 -3.59 2.29 23.21
C ILE A 220 -2.71 3.33 23.90
N ASP A 221 -1.69 3.85 23.23
CA ASP A 221 -0.79 4.87 23.80
C ASP A 221 -1.53 6.14 24.23
N ARG A 222 -2.65 6.45 23.56
CA ARG A 222 -3.54 7.59 23.88
C ARG A 222 -4.65 7.24 24.88
N GLY A 223 -4.77 5.98 25.32
CA GLY A 223 -5.82 5.49 26.20
C GLY A 223 -7.19 5.27 25.54
N ASP A 224 -7.29 5.32 24.21
CA ASP A 224 -8.52 5.07 23.46
C ASP A 224 -8.67 3.57 23.14
N ASN A 225 -9.02 2.79 24.16
CA ASN A 225 -9.16 1.34 24.07
C ASN A 225 -10.27 0.93 23.10
N ASP A 226 -11.37 1.69 23.06
CA ASP A 226 -12.49 1.42 22.16
C ASP A 226 -12.06 1.54 20.69
N LYS A 227 -11.27 2.55 20.35
CA LYS A 227 -10.70 2.69 19.01
C LYS A 227 -9.75 1.54 18.70
N ALA A 228 -8.90 1.12 19.63
CA ALA A 228 -8.03 -0.03 19.44
C ALA A 228 -8.84 -1.30 19.11
N THR A 229 -9.88 -1.61 19.88
CA THR A 229 -10.76 -2.76 19.63
C THR A 229 -11.46 -2.66 18.27
N ARG A 230 -11.99 -1.49 17.90
CA ARG A 230 -12.60 -1.27 16.56
C ARG A 230 -11.58 -1.46 15.43
N LEU A 231 -10.33 -1.08 15.63
CA LEU A 231 -9.26 -1.26 14.64
C LEU A 231 -8.89 -2.74 14.47
N LEU A 232 -8.97 -3.53 15.53
CA LEU A 232 -8.73 -4.98 15.47
C LEU A 232 -9.93 -5.80 15.00
N ALA A 233 -11.14 -5.21 15.02
CA ALA A 233 -12.35 -5.90 14.59
C ALA A 233 -12.23 -6.47 13.16
N GLY A 234 -12.55 -7.76 13.01
CA GLY A 234 -12.48 -8.47 11.74
C GLY A 234 -11.08 -8.97 11.35
N ALA A 235 -10.11 -8.93 12.27
CA ALA A 235 -8.82 -9.59 12.08
C ALA A 235 -9.03 -11.10 11.85
N PRO A 236 -8.31 -11.70 10.89
CA PRO A 236 -8.36 -13.14 10.70
C PRO A 236 -7.72 -13.86 11.90
N PRO A 237 -8.07 -15.13 12.13
CA PRO A 237 -7.35 -15.95 13.10
C PRO A 237 -5.94 -16.21 12.57
N TRP A 238 -4.99 -15.36 12.99
CA TRP A 238 -3.61 -15.46 12.54
C TRP A 238 -2.98 -16.80 12.97
N PRO A 239 -2.22 -17.46 12.09
CA PRO A 239 -1.51 -18.67 12.43
C PRO A 239 -0.40 -18.35 13.45
N GLU A 240 0.12 -19.38 14.11
CA GLU A 240 1.09 -19.22 15.20
C GLU A 240 2.37 -18.53 14.76
N GLU A 241 2.77 -18.74 13.51
CA GLU A 241 3.98 -18.20 12.90
C GLU A 241 3.85 -16.74 12.48
N SER A 242 2.65 -16.16 12.55
CA SER A 242 2.44 -14.75 12.20
C SER A 242 2.65 -13.85 13.42
N ILE A 243 3.52 -12.86 13.29
CA ILE A 243 3.71 -11.83 14.32
C ILE A 243 2.42 -11.04 14.61
N PHE A 244 1.49 -10.98 13.66
CA PHE A 244 0.20 -10.33 13.86
C PHE A 244 -0.66 -11.05 14.90
N ARG A 245 -0.46 -12.35 15.11
CA ARG A 245 -1.08 -13.05 16.26
C ARG A 245 -0.59 -12.47 17.58
N ALA A 246 0.72 -12.30 17.72
CA ALA A 246 1.32 -11.74 18.93
C ALA A 246 0.83 -10.30 19.18
N PHE A 247 0.89 -9.44 18.16
CA PHE A 247 0.39 -8.06 18.28
C PHE A 247 -1.09 -8.00 18.62
N HIS A 248 -1.90 -8.87 18.02
CA HIS A 248 -3.33 -8.92 18.32
C HIS A 248 -3.59 -9.25 19.79
N LEU A 249 -2.95 -10.30 20.31
CA LEU A 249 -3.10 -10.71 21.69
C LEU A 249 -2.60 -9.62 22.67
N GLU A 250 -1.44 -9.03 22.39
CA GLU A 250 -0.87 -7.97 23.23
C GLU A 250 -1.77 -6.72 23.28
N ILE A 251 -2.28 -6.28 22.14
CA ILE A 251 -3.15 -5.09 22.07
C ILE A 251 -4.50 -5.38 22.73
N GLU A 252 -5.08 -6.57 22.53
CA GLU A 252 -6.31 -6.96 23.22
C GLU A 252 -6.13 -7.07 24.74
N GLU A 253 -4.99 -7.59 25.20
CA GLU A 253 -4.65 -7.64 26.61
C GLU A 253 -4.54 -6.22 27.19
N ARG A 254 -3.77 -5.33 26.55
CA ARG A 254 -3.64 -3.93 26.98
C ARG A 254 -4.99 -3.19 27.00
N ALA A 255 -5.82 -3.38 25.97
CA ALA A 255 -7.16 -2.80 25.91
C ALA A 255 -8.06 -3.30 27.05
N ARG A 256 -7.92 -4.58 27.45
CA ARG A 256 -8.70 -5.21 28.53
C ARG A 256 -8.19 -4.90 29.93
N LEU A 257 -6.91 -4.60 30.11
CA LEU A 257 -6.30 -4.26 31.40
C LEU A 257 -6.53 -2.80 31.80
N ALA A 258 -7.08 -1.99 30.89
CA ALA A 258 -7.42 -0.60 31.13
C ALA A 258 -8.91 -0.28 31.50
N PRO A 259 -9.71 -1.12 32.20
CA PRO A 259 -11.02 -0.68 32.67
C PRO A 259 -10.87 0.03 34.03
N SER A 260 -11.54 1.18 34.16
CA SER A 260 -11.83 1.94 35.39
C SER A 260 -10.71 2.79 36.04
N ALA A 261 -10.16 3.75 35.30
CA ALA A 261 -9.69 4.99 35.91
C ALA A 261 -10.49 6.16 35.29
N CYS A 262 -11.28 6.85 36.13
CA CYS A 262 -12.18 7.96 35.79
C CYS A 262 -13.59 7.56 35.30
N SER A 263 -14.41 7.10 36.25
CA SER A 263 -15.83 7.49 36.34
C SER A 263 -16.03 8.23 37.65
#